data_AF-A0A3D5X9B5-F1
#
_entry.id   AF-A0A3D5X9B5-F1
#
_cell.length_a   1.000
_cell.length_b   1.000
_cell.length_c   1.000
_cell.angle_alpha   90.00
_cell.angle_beta   90.00
_cell.angle_gamma   90.00
#
_symmetry.space_group_name_H-M   'P 1'
#
loop_
_entity.id
_entity.type
_entity.pdbx_description
1 polymer ?
#
loop_
_entity_poly.entity_id
_entity_poly.type
_entity_poly.pdbx_seq_one_letter_code
_entity_poly.pdbx_strand_id
1 'polypeptide(L)'
;MQSYSYIDIDQINLISDGSKELVSDLALIFKNQAPAFARQFDELYFSKNFLALSKLAHKVKGSVSTIGITRLVESMKELEHIAKEGVSKEKYSVLIDEFKTVSQKALNELNHYLENNKTEPI
;
A
#
# COMPACT_ATOMS: atom_id res chain seq x y z
N MET A 1 -7.66 -4.52 -22.85
CA MET A 1 -7.30 -4.86 -21.47
C MET A 1 -7.35 -3.57 -20.66
N GLN A 2 -8.10 -3.52 -19.57
CA GLN A 2 -8.04 -2.36 -18.67
C GLN A 2 -6.66 -2.38 -18.00
N SER A 3 -5.88 -1.31 -18.18
CA SER A 3 -4.59 -1.15 -17.51
C SER A 3 -4.81 -0.31 -16.25
N TYR A 4 -4.60 -0.92 -15.10
CA TYR A 4 -4.49 -0.18 -13.84
C TYR A 4 -3.08 0.39 -13.70
N SER A 5 -2.97 1.57 -13.10
CA SER A 5 -1.69 2.30 -12.99
C SER A 5 -1.00 2.10 -11.64
N TYR A 6 -1.74 1.64 -10.62
CA TYR A 6 -1.23 1.52 -9.25
C TYR A 6 -1.35 0.11 -8.66
N ILE A 7 -2.19 -0.76 -9.23
CA ILE A 7 -2.29 -2.17 -8.85
C ILE A 7 -1.86 -3.10 -9.98
N ASP A 8 -1.23 -4.21 -9.62
CA ASP A 8 -0.88 -5.31 -10.52
C ASP A 8 -1.91 -6.44 -10.39
N ILE A 9 -2.77 -6.59 -11.40
CA ILE A 9 -3.82 -7.62 -11.41
C ILE A 9 -3.21 -9.03 -11.48
N ASP A 10 -2.14 -9.21 -12.24
CA ASP A 10 -1.53 -10.53 -12.43
C ASP A 10 -0.93 -11.00 -11.10
N GLN A 11 -0.30 -10.09 -10.36
CA GLN A 11 0.19 -10.37 -9.01
C GLN A 11 -0.95 -10.65 -8.02
N ILE A 12 -2.04 -9.88 -8.06
CA ILE A 12 -3.22 -10.11 -7.21
C ILE A 12 -3.83 -11.48 -7.51
N ASN A 13 -3.98 -11.85 -8.78
CA ASN A 13 -4.50 -13.14 -9.21
C ASN A 13 -3.57 -14.28 -8.80
N LEU A 14 -2.25 -14.09 -8.90
CA LEU A 14 -1.27 -15.07 -8.48
C LEU A 14 -1.35 -15.34 -6.96
N ILE A 15 -1.44 -14.28 -6.15
CA ILE A 15 -1.54 -14.38 -4.68
C ILE A 15 -2.88 -14.96 -4.24
N SER A 16 -3.94 -14.66 -5.00
CA SER A 16 -5.28 -15.16 -4.71
C SER A 16 -5.59 -16.52 -5.32
N ASP A 17 -4.67 -17.12 -6.10
CA ASP A 17 -4.91 -18.31 -6.92
C ASP A 17 -6.17 -18.18 -7.81
N GLY A 18 -6.40 -16.96 -8.30
CA GLY A 18 -7.60 -16.58 -9.07
C GLY A 18 -8.90 -16.50 -8.25
N SER A 19 -8.87 -16.69 -6.93
CA SER A 19 -10.05 -16.62 -6.07
C SER A 19 -10.53 -15.19 -5.86
N LYS A 20 -11.71 -14.88 -6.43
CA LYS A 20 -12.38 -13.57 -6.28
C LYS A 20 -12.69 -13.24 -4.81
N GLU A 21 -13.01 -14.25 -4.00
CA GLU A 21 -13.25 -14.08 -2.55
C GLU A 21 -11.99 -13.60 -1.86
N LEU A 22 -10.85 -14.26 -2.14
CA LEU A 22 -9.57 -13.90 -1.54
C LEU A 22 -9.10 -12.50 -1.99
N VAL A 23 -9.32 -12.13 -3.25
CA VAL A 23 -9.04 -10.75 -3.71
C VAL A 23 -9.89 -9.73 -2.93
N SER A 24 -11.18 -10.02 -2.72
CA SER A 24 -12.08 -9.15 -1.96
C SER A 24 -11.64 -9.01 -0.50
N ASP A 25 -11.21 -10.09 0.13
CA ASP A 25 -10.72 -10.08 1.52
C ASP A 25 -9.43 -9.28 1.66
N LEU A 26 -8.46 -9.50 0.75
CA LEU A 26 -7.21 -8.74 0.72
C LEU A 26 -7.46 -7.25 0.52
N ALA A 27 -8.37 -6.91 -0.40
CA ALA A 27 -8.80 -5.53 -0.64
C ALA A 27 -9.41 -4.89 0.61
N LEU A 28 -10.30 -5.60 1.29
CA LEU A 28 -10.95 -5.13 2.50
C LEU A 28 -9.95 -4.94 3.65
N ILE A 29 -9.03 -5.88 3.83
CA ILE A 29 -7.95 -5.78 4.82
C ILE A 29 -7.10 -4.53 4.53
N PHE A 30 -6.65 -4.36 3.30
CA PHE A 30 -5.82 -3.21 2.93
C PHE A 30 -6.58 -1.88 3.09
N LYS A 31 -7.86 -1.83 2.69
CA LYS A 31 -8.73 -0.67 2.88
C LYS A 31 -8.84 -0.23 4.34
N ASN A 32 -8.88 -1.19 5.26
CA ASN A 32 -8.94 -0.91 6.70
C ASN A 32 -7.56 -0.52 7.27
N GLN A 33 -6.48 -1.11 6.76
CA GLN A 33 -5.12 -0.87 7.24
C GLN A 33 -4.51 0.44 6.74
N ALA A 34 -4.71 0.81 5.47
CA ALA A 34 -4.05 1.95 4.84
C ALA A 34 -4.29 3.29 5.58
N PRO A 35 -5.52 3.64 6.01
CA PRO A 35 -5.75 4.86 6.79
C PRO A 35 -5.09 4.81 8.18
N ALA A 36 -5.02 3.63 8.80
CA ALA A 36 -4.35 3.47 10.09
C ALA A 36 -2.84 3.65 9.96
N PHE A 37 -2.23 3.08 8.92
CA PHE A 37 -0.82 3.31 8.61
C PHE A 37 -0.51 4.77 8.31
N ALA A 38 -1.36 5.45 7.52
CA ALA A 38 -1.18 6.87 7.22
C ALA A 38 -1.12 7.72 8.50
N ARG A 39 -2.06 7.50 9.43
CA ARG A 39 -2.06 8.20 10.73
C ARG A 39 -0.82 7.88 11.57
N GLN A 40 -0.44 6.60 11.64
CA GLN A 40 0.75 6.20 12.39
C GLN A 40 2.04 6.79 11.79
N PHE A 41 2.15 6.88 10.45
CA PHE A 41 3.28 7.55 9.81
C PHE A 41 3.38 9.01 10.22
N ASP A 42 2.27 9.75 10.19
CA ASP A 42 2.23 11.14 10.61
C ASP A 42 2.62 11.30 12.09
N GLU A 43 2.01 10.49 12.98
CA GLU A 43 2.33 10.50 14.42
C GLU A 43 3.81 10.26 14.69
N LEU A 44 4.41 9.24 14.04
CA LEU A 44 5.82 8.89 14.22
C LEU A 44 6.75 9.95 13.61
N TYR A 45 6.36 10.55 12.49
CA TYR A 45 7.12 11.63 11.86
C TYR A 45 7.13 12.90 12.73
N PHE A 46 5.96 13.34 13.21
CA PHE A 46 5.84 14.54 14.06
C PHE A 46 6.48 14.36 15.43
N SER A 47 6.39 13.17 16.02
CA SER A 47 7.08 12.82 17.28
C SER A 47 8.58 12.58 17.10
N LYS A 48 9.10 12.63 15.86
CA LYS A 48 10.50 12.36 15.50
C LYS A 48 10.99 10.97 15.91
N ASN A 49 10.08 10.00 16.04
CA ASN A 49 10.40 8.62 16.37
C ASN A 49 10.79 7.83 15.12
N PHE A 50 11.95 8.16 14.54
CA PHE A 50 12.39 7.64 13.23
C PHE A 50 12.72 6.15 13.23
N LEU A 51 13.14 5.58 14.36
CA LEU A 51 13.33 4.14 14.49
C LEU A 51 12.00 3.39 14.35
N ALA A 52 10.94 3.88 15.00
CA ALA A 52 9.61 3.31 14.84
C ALA A 52 9.04 3.60 13.44
N LEU A 53 9.34 4.76 12.85
CA LEU A 53 8.97 5.10 11.47
C LEU A 53 9.55 4.09 10.47
N SER A 54 10.82 3.74 10.62
CA SER A 54 11.49 2.71 9.82
C SER A 54 10.81 1.34 9.95
N LYS A 55 10.50 0.92 11.18
CA LYS A 55 9.78 -0.34 11.44
C LYS A 55 8.38 -0.36 10.84
N LEU A 56 7.67 0.77 10.89
CA LEU A 56 6.37 0.90 10.27
C LEU A 56 6.48 0.79 8.75
N ALA A 57 7.44 1.48 8.12
CA ALA A 57 7.69 1.39 6.68
C ALA A 57 7.97 -0.06 6.23
N HIS A 58 8.77 -0.82 6.99
CA HIS A 58 9.00 -2.24 6.72
C HIS A 58 7.70 -3.07 6.73
N LYS A 59 6.83 -2.84 7.72
CA LYS A 59 5.53 -3.52 7.82
C LYS A 59 4.60 -3.16 6.66
N VAL A 60 4.52 -1.87 6.33
CA VAL A 60 3.69 -1.38 5.23
C VAL A 60 4.18 -1.92 3.88
N LYS A 61 5.49 -2.00 3.67
CA LYS A 61 6.10 -2.59 2.47
C LYS A 61 5.56 -4.01 2.19
N GLY A 62 5.46 -4.85 3.21
CA GLY A 62 4.87 -6.18 3.08
C GLY A 62 3.40 -6.14 2.65
N SER A 63 2.61 -5.27 3.29
CA SER A 63 1.19 -5.08 2.97
C SER A 63 0.96 -4.63 1.52
N VAL A 64 1.68 -3.60 1.07
CA VAL A 64 1.54 -3.08 -0.31
C VAL A 64 2.10 -4.04 -1.36
N SER A 65 3.08 -4.88 -1.00
CA SER A 65 3.57 -5.97 -1.86
C SER A 65 2.53 -7.06 -2.06
N THR A 66 1.78 -7.43 -1.02
CA THR A 66 0.68 -8.41 -1.15
C THR A 66 -0.42 -7.94 -2.10
N ILE A 67 -0.67 -6.63 -2.18
CA ILE A 67 -1.67 -6.04 -3.09
C ILE A 67 -1.08 -5.76 -4.49
N GLY A 68 0.23 -5.91 -4.69
CA GLY A 68 0.88 -5.62 -5.98
C GLY A 68 1.03 -4.13 -6.29
N ILE A 69 1.17 -3.28 -5.26
CA ILE A 69 1.41 -1.83 -5.43
C ILE A 69 2.92 -1.57 -5.50
N THR A 70 3.55 -1.97 -6.60
CA THR A 70 5.01 -1.98 -6.78
C THR A 70 5.67 -0.63 -6.49
N ARG A 71 5.03 0.48 -6.88
CA ARG A 71 5.54 1.82 -6.59
C ARG A 71 5.73 2.06 -5.09
N LEU A 72 4.77 1.65 -4.26
CA LEU A 72 4.87 1.82 -2.81
C LEU A 72 5.84 0.85 -2.16
N VAL A 73 6.11 -0.31 -2.76
CA VAL A 73 7.15 -1.21 -2.27
C VAL A 73 8.50 -0.49 -2.26
N GLU A 74 8.84 0.20 -3.35
CA GLU A 74 10.10 0.95 -3.44
C GLU A 74 10.10 2.20 -2.53
N SER A 75 9.01 2.98 -2.49
CA SER A 75 8.92 4.15 -1.58
C SER A 75 9.05 3.75 -0.11
N MET A 76 8.44 2.64 0.31
CA MET A 76 8.53 2.16 1.70
C MET A 76 9.90 1.56 2.01
N LYS A 77 10.56 0.94 1.03
CA LYS A 77 11.94 0.47 1.18
C LYS A 77 12.91 1.65 1.33
N GLU A 78 12.73 2.72 0.57
CA GLU A 78 13.51 3.95 0.73
C GLU A 78 13.26 4.52 2.13
N LEU A 79 12.00 4.72 2.53
CA LEU A 79 11.64 5.28 3.84
C LEU A 79 12.19 4.45 5.01
N GLU A 80 12.09 3.12 4.92
CA GLU A 80 12.66 2.18 5.89
C GLU A 80 14.15 2.43 6.08
N HIS A 81 14.91 2.52 4.98
CA HIS A 81 16.35 2.71 5.01
C HIS A 81 16.73 4.10 5.54
N ILE A 82 16.21 5.17 4.96
CA ILE A 82 16.61 6.53 5.33
C ILE A 82 16.20 6.89 6.76
N ALA A 83 15.06 6.38 7.25
CA ALA A 83 14.61 6.57 8.63
C ALA A 83 15.45 5.77 9.64
N LYS A 84 15.93 4.58 9.25
CA LYS A 84 16.84 3.77 10.08
C LYS A 84 18.19 4.45 10.27
N GLU A 85 18.76 4.95 9.18
CA GLU A 85 20.07 5.62 9.19
C GLU A 85 19.98 7.08 9.67
N GLY A 86 18.77 7.64 9.77
CA GLY A 86 18.54 9.02 10.21
C GLY A 86 19.00 10.09 9.22
N VAL A 87 19.09 9.74 7.94
CA VAL A 87 19.54 10.60 6.83
C VAL A 87 18.36 11.05 5.97
N SER A 88 18.57 12.08 5.13
CA SER A 88 17.59 12.54 4.13
C SER A 88 16.19 12.82 4.70
N LYS A 89 16.12 13.46 5.87
CA LYS A 89 14.88 13.68 6.63
C LYS A 89 13.83 14.50 5.87
N GLU A 90 14.28 15.34 4.96
CA GLU A 90 13.47 16.11 4.02
C GLU A 90 12.62 15.22 3.10
N LYS A 91 13.03 13.96 2.87
CA LYS A 91 12.28 13.01 2.04
C LYS A 91 11.18 12.27 2.81
N TYR A 92 11.20 12.27 4.14
CA TYR A 92 10.29 11.43 4.92
C TYR A 92 8.83 11.82 4.67
N SER A 93 8.52 13.12 4.76
CA SER A 93 7.18 13.63 4.48
C SER A 93 6.75 13.35 3.05
N VAL A 94 7.66 13.50 2.07
CA VAL A 94 7.38 13.22 0.65
C VAL A 94 6.95 11.77 0.44
N LEU A 95 7.68 10.82 1.04
CA LEU A 95 7.37 9.39 0.93
C LEU A 95 6.09 9.01 1.69
N ILE A 96 5.81 9.65 2.83
CA ILE A 96 4.57 9.47 3.59
C ILE A 96 3.36 10.00 2.80
N ASP A 97 3.48 11.16 2.17
CA ASP A 97 2.42 11.75 1.37
C ASP A 97 2.20 11.01 0.05
N GLU A 98 3.27 10.44 -0.52
CA GLU A 98 3.17 9.50 -1.62
C GLU A 98 2.39 8.24 -1.20
N PHE A 99 2.71 7.66 -0.04
CA PHE A 99 1.94 6.53 0.51
C PHE A 99 0.45 6.85 0.61
N LYS A 100 0.08 7.99 1.20
CA LYS A 100 -1.33 8.43 1.32
C LYS A 100 -2.00 8.52 -0.05
N THR A 101 -1.35 9.20 -0.99
CA THR A 101 -1.91 9.48 -2.32
C THR A 101 -2.07 8.21 -3.13
N VAL A 102 -1.03 7.38 -3.18
CA VAL A 102 -1.01 6.15 -4.00
C VAL A 102 -1.91 5.09 -3.40
N SER A 103 -1.95 4.92 -2.07
CA SER A 103 -2.84 3.96 -1.43
C SER A 103 -4.30 4.27 -1.73
N GLN A 104 -4.69 5.54 -1.71
CA GLN A 104 -6.05 5.94 -2.06
C GLN A 104 -6.38 5.65 -3.53
N LYS A 105 -5.45 5.90 -4.44
CA LYS A 105 -5.64 5.58 -5.88
C LYS A 105 -5.70 4.08 -6.13
N ALA A 106 -4.81 3.31 -5.50
CA ALA A 106 -4.82 1.85 -5.58
C ALA A 106 -6.11 1.26 -5.02
N LEU A 107 -6.64 1.79 -3.91
CA LEU A 107 -7.93 1.37 -3.36
C LEU A 107 -9.09 1.67 -4.33
N ASN A 108 -9.06 2.81 -5.02
CA ASN A 108 -10.08 3.13 -6.03
C ASN A 108 -10.02 2.15 -7.22
N GLU A 109 -8.82 1.84 -7.71
CA GLU A 109 -8.62 0.86 -8.77
C GLU A 109 -9.06 -0.55 -8.34
N LEU A 110 -8.75 -0.93 -7.11
CA LEU A 110 -9.11 -2.24 -6.55
C LEU A 110 -10.62 -2.39 -6.37
N ASN A 111 -11.32 -1.33 -5.90
CA ASN A 111 -12.78 -1.33 -5.83
C ASN A 111 -13.40 -1.45 -7.22
N HIS A 112 -12.89 -0.68 -8.21
CA HIS A 112 -13.37 -0.76 -9.59
C HIS A 112 -13.14 -2.16 -10.20
N TYR A 113 -12.00 -2.78 -9.92
CA TYR A 113 -11.74 -4.17 -10.32
C TYR A 113 -12.76 -5.13 -9.71
N LEU A 114 -13.03 -5.04 -8.40
CA LEU A 114 -14.00 -5.89 -7.73
C LEU A 114 -15.43 -5.68 -8.25
N GLU A 115 -15.84 -4.45 -8.54
CA GLU A 115 -17.17 -4.13 -9.08
C GLU A 115 -17.38 -4.73 -10.48
N ASN A 116 -16.40 -4.63 -11.37
CA ASN A 116 -16.49 -5.21 -12.71
C ASN A 116 -16.40 -6.74 -12.73
N ASN A 117 -15.85 -7.36 -11.68
CA ASN A 117 -15.75 -8.82 -11.57
C ASN A 117 -16.91 -9.47 -10.80
N LYS A 118 -17.88 -8.66 -10.30
CA LYS A 118 -19.12 -9.11 -9.65
C LYS A 118 -20.24 -9.47 -10.64
N THR A 119 -20.14 -9.07 -11.91
CA THR A 119 -21.17 -9.35 -12.94
C THR A 119 -20.85 -10.63 -13.73
N GLU A 120 -21.10 -11.78 -13.13
CA GLU A 120 -21.64 -12.93 -13.87
C GLU A 120 -22.96 -13.32 -13.19
N PRO A 121 -24.11 -12.89 -13.73
CA PRO A 121 -25.36 -13.51 -13.36
C PRO A 121 -25.36 -14.94 -13.90
N ILE A 122 -25.63 -15.90 -13.01
CA ILE A 122 -26.00 -17.28 -13.33
C ILE A 122 -27.26 -17.27 -14.19
#